data_AF-A0A8J9YQZ5-F1
#
_entry.id   AF-A0A8J9YQZ5-F1
#
_cell.length_a   1.000
_cell.length_b   1.000
_cell.length_c   1.000
_cell.angle_alpha   90.00
_cell.angle_beta   90.00
_cell.angle_gamma   90.00
#
_symmetry.space_group_name_H-M   'P 1'
#
loop_
_entity.id
_entity.type
_entity.pdbx_description
1 polymer ?
#
loop_
_entity_poly.entity_id
_entity_poly.type
_entity_poly.pdbx_seq_one_letter_code
_entity_poly.pdbx_strand_id
1 'polypeptide(L)'
;MIAIDQHGCDRCSLAKDGGYPEDNGPHVMNCWLPKDPFTWSPWHVKWWVYVMSRVYSLSVVLPMFEMNGRGLCLLSLSGFMYREQTGKGYLLYYDLRYRLWKKFHKEEEC
;
A
#
# COMPACT_ATOMS: atom_id res chain seq x y z
N MET A 1 -3.56 -0.09 17.42
CA MET A 1 -3.01 -0.21 16.05
C MET A 1 -4.20 -0.56 15.16
N ILE A 2 -4.72 0.40 14.41
CA ILE A 2 -5.92 0.16 13.58
C ILE A 2 -5.45 -0.62 12.36
N ALA A 3 -5.59 -1.95 12.41
CA ALA A 3 -5.51 -2.77 11.22
C ALA A 3 -6.66 -2.33 10.31
N ILE A 4 -6.33 -1.82 9.12
CA ILE A 4 -7.32 -1.56 8.09
C ILE A 4 -8.00 -2.90 7.80
N ASP A 5 -9.27 -3.02 8.16
CA ASP A 5 -10.07 -4.19 7.90
C ASP A 5 -10.14 -4.44 6.38
N GLN A 6 -9.76 -5.65 5.98
CA GLN A 6 -9.59 -6.08 4.58
C GLN A 6 -10.68 -7.07 4.17
N HIS A 7 -11.94 -6.85 4.59
CA HIS A 7 -13.05 -7.52 3.94
C HIS A 7 -12.95 -7.28 2.43
N GLY A 8 -12.84 -8.38 1.68
CA GLY A 8 -12.61 -8.37 0.23
C GLY A 8 -13.61 -7.46 -0.45
N CYS A 9 -13.14 -6.63 -1.39
CA CYS A 9 -14.03 -5.70 -2.08
C CYS A 9 -14.87 -6.43 -3.14
N ASP A 10 -15.84 -7.24 -2.71
CA ASP A 10 -16.99 -7.61 -3.53
C ASP A 10 -17.89 -6.39 -3.79
N ARG A 11 -17.66 -5.28 -3.05
CA ARG A 11 -18.39 -4.02 -3.12
C ARG A 11 -17.80 -2.96 -4.03
N CYS A 12 -16.70 -3.26 -4.71
CA CYS A 12 -16.12 -2.35 -5.68
C CYS A 12 -16.78 -2.57 -7.02
N SER A 13 -18.10 -2.33 -7.03
CA SER A 13 -18.81 -2.01 -8.24
C SER A 13 -18.11 -0.76 -8.77
N LEU A 14 -17.27 -0.93 -9.78
CA LEU A 14 -16.87 0.15 -10.68
C LEU A 14 -18.12 1.02 -10.87
N ALA A 15 -18.12 2.22 -10.32
CA ALA A 15 -19.13 3.20 -10.66
C ALA A 15 -19.10 3.25 -12.20
N LYS A 16 -20.19 2.83 -12.84
CA LYS A 16 -20.27 2.69 -14.30
C LYS A 16 -20.12 4.05 -15.02
N ASP A 17 -19.92 5.12 -14.27
CA ASP A 17 -20.04 6.50 -14.70
C ASP A 17 -18.70 7.26 -14.71
N GLY A 18 -17.55 6.57 -14.59
CA GLY A 18 -16.23 7.18 -14.83
C GLY A 18 -15.79 8.26 -13.83
N GLY A 19 -16.47 8.40 -12.70
CA GLY A 19 -16.07 9.30 -11.61
C GLY A 19 -15.03 8.67 -10.68
N TYR A 20 -13.95 9.40 -10.39
CA TYR A 20 -13.03 9.05 -9.32
C TYR A 20 -13.79 9.09 -7.96
N PRO A 21 -13.71 8.06 -7.11
CA PRO A 21 -14.29 8.12 -5.78
C PRO A 21 -13.64 9.26 -5.00
N GLU A 22 -14.45 10.20 -4.50
CA GLU A 22 -13.96 11.30 -3.66
C GLU A 22 -13.43 10.81 -2.30
N ASP A 23 -13.77 9.57 -1.93
CA ASP A 23 -13.29 8.91 -0.73
C ASP A 23 -11.91 8.26 -0.96
N ASN A 24 -10.86 8.89 -0.42
CA ASN A 24 -9.51 8.34 -0.37
C ASN A 24 -9.29 7.42 0.85
N GLY A 25 -10.37 6.88 1.42
CA GLY A 25 -10.31 5.95 2.52
C GLY A 25 -9.52 4.67 2.18
N PRO A 26 -8.99 3.97 3.20
CA PRO A 26 -8.12 2.81 3.02
C PRO A 26 -8.77 1.62 2.25
N HIS A 27 -10.10 1.62 2.12
CA HIS A 27 -10.85 0.63 1.33
C HIS A 27 -10.65 0.80 -0.18
N VAL A 28 -10.69 2.02 -0.72
CA VAL A 28 -10.50 2.29 -2.16
C VAL A 28 -9.08 1.91 -2.60
N MET A 29 -8.12 1.99 -1.70
CA MET A 29 -6.70 1.74 -1.94
C MET A 29 -6.37 0.30 -2.28
N ASN A 30 -7.09 -0.65 -1.71
CA ASN A 30 -6.84 -2.08 -1.96
C ASN A 30 -7.38 -2.55 -3.31
N CYS A 31 -8.21 -1.76 -3.98
CA CYS A 31 -8.89 -2.15 -5.23
C CYS A 31 -7.96 -2.07 -6.45
N TRP A 32 -6.96 -1.19 -6.36
CA TRP A 32 -6.04 -0.89 -7.44
C TRP A 32 -4.65 -1.52 -7.24
N LEU A 33 -4.43 -2.26 -6.15
CA LEU A 33 -3.17 -2.90 -5.85
C LEU A 33 -3.30 -4.43 -5.96
N PRO A 34 -2.44 -5.10 -6.73
CA PRO A 34 -2.34 -6.56 -6.69
C PRO A 34 -2.15 -7.06 -5.26
N LYS A 35 -2.79 -8.18 -4.90
CA LYS A 35 -2.69 -8.77 -3.55
C LYS A 35 -1.24 -9.12 -3.18
N ASP A 36 -0.44 -9.52 -4.16
CA ASP A 36 0.98 -9.84 -3.99
C ASP A 36 1.86 -8.61 -4.24
N PRO A 37 2.53 -8.05 -3.21
CA PRO A 37 3.44 -6.93 -3.41
C PRO A 37 4.59 -7.23 -4.37
N PHE A 38 5.00 -8.49 -4.55
CA PHE A 38 6.06 -8.84 -5.51
C PHE A 38 5.66 -8.62 -6.97
N THR A 39 4.36 -8.51 -7.27
CA THR A 39 3.84 -8.25 -8.63
C THR A 39 3.54 -6.77 -8.85
N TRP A 40 3.82 -5.89 -7.90
CA TRP A 40 3.61 -4.46 -8.07
C TRP A 40 4.54 -3.91 -9.14
N SER A 41 3.95 -3.25 -10.13
CA SER A 41 4.67 -2.38 -11.06
C SER A 41 5.13 -1.09 -10.36
N PRO A 42 6.05 -0.30 -10.95
CA PRO A 42 6.42 1.00 -10.39
C PRO A 42 5.24 1.95 -10.19
N TRP A 43 4.22 1.87 -11.05
CA TRP A 43 2.99 2.64 -10.89
C TRP A 43 2.24 2.25 -9.60
N HIS A 44 2.09 0.95 -9.33
CA HIS A 44 1.46 0.45 -8.10
C HIS A 44 2.19 0.92 -6.85
N VAL A 45 3.53 0.89 -6.86
CA VAL A 45 4.36 1.39 -5.75
C VAL A 45 4.11 2.88 -5.52
N LYS A 46 4.19 3.70 -6.58
CA LYS A 46 3.93 5.15 -6.48
C LYS A 46 2.51 5.44 -5.99
N TRP A 47 1.51 4.71 -6.48
CA TRP A 47 0.13 4.84 -6.05
C TRP A 47 -0.02 4.52 -4.56
N TRP A 48 0.46 3.36 -4.11
CA TRP A 48 0.42 2.97 -2.70
C TRP A 48 1.11 4.00 -1.79
N VAL A 49 2.30 4.50 -2.16
CA VAL A 49 3.01 5.50 -1.35
C VAL A 49 2.26 6.84 -1.32
N TYR A 50 1.74 7.32 -2.45
CA TYR A 50 0.95 8.56 -2.55
C TYR A 50 -0.30 8.50 -1.67
N VAL A 51 -0.98 7.36 -1.69
CA VAL A 51 -2.16 7.09 -0.90
C VAL A 51 -1.83 7.10 0.60
N MET A 52 -0.82 6.33 1.00
CA MET A 52 -0.43 6.18 2.39
C MET A 52 0.07 7.50 2.97
N SER A 53 0.71 8.33 2.15
CA SER A 53 1.15 9.65 2.58
C SER A 53 -0.02 10.57 2.90
N ARG A 54 -1.15 10.46 2.19
CA ARG A 54 -2.37 11.21 2.51
C ARG A 54 -3.09 10.66 3.74
N VAL A 55 -3.22 9.33 3.85
CA VAL A 55 -3.91 8.68 4.99
C VAL A 55 -3.20 8.97 6.31
N TYR A 56 -1.87 8.92 6.33
CA TYR A 56 -1.07 9.06 7.55
C TYR A 56 -0.35 10.40 7.68
N SER A 57 -0.62 11.34 6.77
CA SER A 57 0.05 12.65 6.69
C SER A 57 1.58 12.50 6.73
N LEU A 58 2.13 11.69 5.82
CA LEU A 58 3.57 11.41 5.69
C LEU A 58 4.23 12.42 4.75
N SER A 59 5.48 12.81 5.04
CA SER A 59 6.30 13.58 4.10
C SER A 59 7.20 12.63 3.33
N VAL A 60 6.71 12.10 2.22
CA VAL A 60 7.43 11.13 1.38
C VAL A 60 8.10 11.82 0.20
N VAL A 61 9.35 11.44 -0.10
CA VAL A 61 10.02 11.85 -1.32
C VAL A 61 9.63 10.88 -2.45
N LEU A 62 8.49 11.11 -3.12
CA LEU A 62 7.95 10.16 -4.12
C LEU A 62 8.95 9.69 -5.19
N PRO A 63 9.84 10.53 -5.75
CA PRO A 63 10.87 10.07 -6.71
C PRO A 63 11.82 9.01 -6.14
N MET A 64 12.00 8.97 -4.81
CA MET A 64 12.81 7.95 -4.16
C MET A 64 12.17 6.56 -4.15
N PHE A 65 10.90 6.45 -4.53
CA PHE A 65 10.16 5.19 -4.70
C PHE A 65 10.01 4.77 -6.16
N GLU A 66 10.91 5.21 -7.05
CA GLU A 66 11.01 4.74 -8.43
C GLU A 66 11.57 3.32 -8.52
N MET A 67 10.76 2.35 -8.09
CA MET A 67 11.07 0.93 -8.07
C MET A 67 9.80 0.10 -8.25
N ASN A 68 9.95 -1.15 -8.66
CA ASN A 68 8.86 -2.12 -8.65
C ASN A 68 8.69 -2.75 -7.24
N GLY A 69 7.69 -3.60 -7.11
CA GLY A 69 7.39 -4.33 -5.88
C GLY A 69 8.53 -5.18 -5.36
N ARG A 70 9.29 -5.83 -6.26
CA ARG A 70 10.46 -6.64 -5.86
C ARG A 70 11.51 -5.78 -5.15
N GLY A 71 11.85 -4.63 -5.73
CA GLY A 71 12.76 -3.66 -5.12
C GLY A 71 12.22 -3.13 -3.78
N LEU A 72 10.92 -2.82 -3.74
CA LEU A 72 10.26 -2.33 -2.54
C LEU A 72 10.29 -3.36 -1.40
N CYS A 73 10.04 -4.64 -1.67
CA CYS A 73 10.04 -5.71 -0.66
C CYS A 73 11.43 -5.96 -0.04
N LEU A 74 12.50 -5.63 -0.76
CA LEU A 74 13.88 -5.70 -0.28
C LEU A 74 14.28 -4.50 0.57
N LEU A 75 13.51 -3.41 0.55
CA LEU A 75 13.82 -2.20 1.30
C LEU A 75 13.71 -2.47 2.82
N SER A 76 14.77 -2.12 3.55
CA SER A 76 14.83 -2.20 5.00
C SER A 76 13.96 -1.13 5.65
N LEU A 77 13.64 -1.30 6.94
CA LEU A 77 12.98 -0.25 7.74
C LEU A 77 13.75 1.08 7.65
N SER A 78 15.08 1.04 7.78
CA SER A 78 15.93 2.23 7.64
C SER A 78 15.78 2.89 6.26
N GLY A 79 15.60 2.11 5.19
CA GLY A 79 15.34 2.62 3.86
C GLY A 79 14.01 3.35 3.76
N PHE A 80 12.95 2.84 4.38
CA PHE A 80 11.66 3.56 4.45
C PHE A 80 11.76 4.83 5.30
N MET A 81 12.45 4.77 6.44
CA MET A 81 12.68 5.91 7.31
C MET A 81 13.53 7.00 6.66
N TYR A 82 14.45 6.64 5.75
CA TYR A 82 15.23 7.63 5.00
C TYR A 82 14.39 8.36 3.94
N ARG A 83 13.44 7.65 3.32
CA ARG A 83 12.59 8.19 2.23
C ARG A 83 11.36 8.97 2.74
N GLU A 84 11.08 8.89 4.04
CA GLU A 84 10.02 9.61 4.73
C GLU A 84 10.63 10.56 5.77
N GLN A 85 10.29 11.85 5.72
CA GLN A 85 11.04 12.91 6.42
C GLN A 85 10.49 13.26 7.81
N THR A 86 9.39 12.65 8.26
CA THR A 86 8.76 12.92 9.57
C THR A 86 9.02 11.84 10.62
N GLY A 87 9.81 10.82 10.29
CA GLY A 87 10.09 9.69 11.19
C GLY A 87 8.94 8.67 11.28
N LYS A 88 7.98 8.74 10.37
CA LYS A 88 6.80 7.87 10.25
C LYS A 88 6.93 6.83 9.14
N GLY A 89 8.11 6.71 8.51
CA GLY A 89 8.39 5.69 7.48
C GLY A 89 8.09 4.25 7.91
N TYR A 90 8.09 3.96 9.21
CA TYR A 90 7.70 2.67 9.76
C TYR A 90 6.26 2.26 9.39
N LEU A 91 5.34 3.21 9.18
CA LEU A 91 3.96 2.93 8.78
C LEU A 91 3.89 2.27 7.39
N LEU A 92 4.71 2.76 6.44
CA LEU A 92 4.86 2.14 5.12
C LEU A 92 5.49 0.75 5.23
N TYR A 93 6.56 0.63 6.02
CA TYR A 93 7.25 -0.64 6.22
C TYR A 93 6.30 -1.71 6.78
N TYR A 94 5.57 -1.42 7.85
CA TYR A 94 4.71 -2.41 8.48
C TYR A 94 3.46 -2.75 7.67
N ASP A 95 2.88 -1.81 6.91
CA ASP A 95 1.81 -2.13 5.96
C ASP A 95 2.31 -3.13 4.90
N LEU A 96 3.47 -2.87 4.29
CA LEU A 96 4.06 -3.77 3.30
C LEU A 96 4.39 -5.15 3.90
N ARG A 97 4.98 -5.19 5.11
CA ARG A 97 5.29 -6.45 5.81
C ARG A 97 4.03 -7.22 6.14
N TYR A 98 2.95 -6.54 6.52
CA TYR A 98 1.65 -7.18 6.76
C TYR A 98 1.07 -7.79 5.49
N ARG A 99 1.12 -7.09 4.35
CA ARG A 99 0.71 -7.64 3.04
C ARG A 99 1.52 -8.86 2.64
N LEU A 100 2.83 -8.83 2.86
CA LEU A 100 3.71 -9.98 2.62
C LEU A 100 3.42 -11.13 3.58
N TRP A 101 3.23 -10.85 4.87
CA TRP A 101 2.89 -11.88 5.86
C TRP A 101 1.60 -12.60 5.46
N LYS A 102 0.56 -11.86 5.06
CA LYS A 102 -0.70 -12.40 4.54
C LYS A 102 -0.54 -13.26 3.29
N LYS A 103 0.45 -12.98 2.44
CA LYS A 103 0.76 -13.84 1.28
C LYS A 103 1.34 -15.18 1.74
N PHE A 104 2.27 -15.17 2.68
CA PHE A 104 3.00 -16.38 3.10
C PHE A 104 2.23 -17.22 4.12
N HIS A 105 1.27 -16.65 4.84
CA HIS A 105 0.45 -17.34 5.84
C HIS A 105 -0.99 -17.53 5.35
N LYS A 106 -1.14 -17.69 4.03
CA LYS A 106 -2.41 -17.96 3.38
C LYS A 106 -2.61 -19.47 3.21
N GLU A 107 -2.77 -20.17 4.33
CA GLU A 107 -3.49 -21.44 4.44
C GLU A 107 -4.27 -21.41 5.76
N GLU A 108 -5.50 -21.97 5.77
CA GLU A 108 -6.47 -22.07 6.89
C GLU A 108 -7.62 -21.04 6.98
N GLU A 109 -8.27 -20.70 5.86
CA GLU A 109 -9.72 -20.43 5.90
C GLU A 109 -10.40 -21.37 4.90
N CYS A 110 -11.25 -22.25 5.45
CA CYS A 110 -11.92 -23.39 4.82
C CYS A 110 -13.03 -22.98 3.85
#